data_AF-A0A8J6J5T9-F1
#
_entry.id   AF-A0A8J6J5T9-F1
#
_cell.length_a   1.000
_cell.length_b   1.000
_cell.length_c   1.000
_cell.angle_alpha   90.00
_cell.angle_beta   90.00
_cell.angle_gamma   90.00
#
_symmetry.space_group_name_H-M   'P 1'
#
loop_
_entity.id
_entity.type
_entity.pdbx_description
1 polymer ?
#
loop_
_entity_poly.entity_id
_entity_poly.type
_entity_poly.pdbx_seq_one_letter_code
_entity_poly.pdbx_strand_id
1 'polypeptide(L)'
;MSSQKAMLEEFAARQGFTNIVHFTDDGISGTCFDRPGFLAMMKEVEAGNVEYLCIKDMSRMGRDYLKVGQIMEILRQRGVRLIAINDGVDSA
;
A
#
# COMPACT_ATOMS: atom_id res chain seq x y z
N MET A 1 6.10 -0.45 -20.81
CA MET A 1 4.77 -0.93 -20.37
C MET A 1 5.01 -2.12 -19.44
N SER A 2 5.07 -2.07 -18.10
CA SER A 2 4.85 -1.03 -17.10
C SER A 2 5.76 -1.35 -15.90
N SER A 3 6.86 -0.60 -15.73
CA SER A 3 7.96 -0.93 -14.81
C SER A 3 7.58 -1.01 -13.32
N GLN A 4 6.41 -0.50 -12.96
CA GLN A 4 5.95 -0.41 -11.57
C GLN A 4 5.48 -1.76 -11.01
N LYS A 5 4.77 -2.57 -11.81
CA LYS A 5 4.31 -3.91 -11.38
C LYS A 5 5.50 -4.85 -11.25
N ALA A 6 6.35 -4.90 -12.27
CA ALA A 6 7.56 -5.72 -12.27
C ALA A 6 8.49 -5.41 -11.08
N MET A 7 8.65 -4.13 -10.71
CA MET A 7 9.44 -3.75 -9.53
C MET A 7 8.83 -4.24 -8.21
N LEU A 8 7.50 -4.14 -8.06
CA LEU A 8 6.79 -4.62 -6.88
C LEU A 8 6.82 -6.16 -6.78
N GLU A 9 6.62 -6.84 -7.90
CA GLU A 9 6.68 -8.30 -7.98
C GLU A 9 8.08 -8.82 -7.70
N GLU A 10 9.13 -8.18 -8.24
CA GLU A 10 10.51 -8.56 -7.95
C GLU A 10 10.85 -8.36 -6.47
N PHE A 11 10.40 -7.26 -5.86
CA PHE A 11 10.59 -7.01 -4.43
C PHE A 11 9.89 -8.07 -3.58
N ALA A 12 8.63 -8.37 -3.89
CA ALA A 12 7.86 -9.38 -3.18
C ALA A 12 8.48 -10.79 -3.32
N ALA A 13 8.92 -11.15 -4.53
CA ALA A 13 9.61 -12.41 -4.79
C ALA A 13 10.93 -12.51 -4.00
N ARG A 14 11.71 -11.43 -3.91
CA ARG A 14 12.95 -11.38 -3.12
C ARG A 14 12.70 -11.52 -1.62
N GLN A 15 11.59 -10.99 -1.11
CA GLN A 15 11.20 -11.11 0.29
C GLN A 15 10.51 -12.44 0.61
N GLY A 16 10.18 -13.25 -0.40
CA GLY A 16 9.44 -14.50 -0.24
C GLY A 16 7.95 -14.29 0.09
N PHE A 17 7.40 -13.12 -0.21
CA PHE A 17 5.98 -12.85 0.00
C PHE A 17 5.15 -13.70 -0.97
N THR A 18 4.14 -14.39 -0.41
CA THR A 18 3.17 -15.18 -1.17
C THR A 18 1.83 -14.45 -1.17
N ASN A 19 0.93 -14.75 -2.13
CA ASN A 19 -0.38 -14.10 -2.27
C ASN A 19 -0.32 -12.58 -2.54
N ILE A 20 0.47 -12.18 -3.54
CA ILE A 20 0.58 -10.76 -3.94
C ILE A 20 -0.74 -10.31 -4.58
N VAL A 21 -1.40 -9.32 -3.97
CA VAL A 21 -2.59 -8.67 -4.52
C VAL A 21 -2.23 -7.29 -5.01
N HIS A 22 -2.44 -7.03 -6.31
CA HIS A 22 -2.20 -5.72 -6.90
C HIS A 22 -3.46 -4.86 -6.84
N PHE A 23 -3.42 -3.82 -6.02
CA PHE A 23 -4.43 -2.76 -6.03
C PHE A 23 -3.97 -1.63 -6.95
N THR A 24 -4.70 -1.40 -8.05
CA THR A 24 -4.39 -0.33 -9.00
C THR A 24 -5.60 0.57 -9.20
N ASP A 25 -5.41 1.87 -9.00
CA ASP A 25 -6.40 2.90 -9.30
C ASP A 25 -6.00 3.64 -10.58
N ASP A 26 -6.53 3.22 -11.73
CA ASP A 26 -6.26 3.87 -13.00
C ASP A 26 -7.16 5.12 -13.15
N GLY A 27 -6.57 6.28 -13.45
CA GLY A 27 -7.30 7.53 -13.71
C GLY A 27 -7.81 8.32 -12.50
N ILE A 28 -7.55 7.89 -11.26
CA ILE A 28 -8.03 8.60 -10.05
C ILE A 28 -6.92 9.43 -9.42
N SER A 29 -7.19 10.72 -9.23
CA SER A 29 -6.23 11.67 -8.67
C SER A 29 -5.82 11.33 -7.23
N GLY A 30 -4.53 11.54 -6.92
CA GLY A 30 -3.87 11.37 -5.61
C GLY A 30 -4.53 12.06 -4.41
N THR A 31 -5.53 12.89 -4.67
CA THR A 31 -6.23 13.78 -3.73
C THR A 31 -7.49 13.15 -3.12
N CYS A 32 -8.05 12.11 -3.74
CA CYS A 32 -9.24 11.42 -3.24
C CYS A 32 -8.86 10.06 -2.65
N PHE A 33 -9.41 9.74 -1.48
CA PHE A 33 -9.29 8.44 -0.80
C PHE A 33 -10.42 7.47 -1.19
N ASP A 34 -11.44 7.97 -1.89
CA ASP A 34 -12.51 7.18 -2.49
C ASP A 34 -11.99 6.55 -3.78
N ARG A 35 -11.05 5.61 -3.62
CA ARG A 35 -10.54 4.83 -4.75
C ARG A 35 -10.90 3.38 -4.54
N PRO A 36 -11.45 2.70 -5.56
CA PRO A 36 -11.88 1.32 -5.42
C PRO A 36 -10.73 0.39 -5.03
N GLY A 37 -9.50 0.63 -5.52
CA GLY A 37 -8.31 -0.12 -5.13
C GLY A 37 -7.91 0.14 -3.68
N PHE A 38 -7.92 1.41 -3.25
CA PHE A 38 -7.62 1.78 -1.86
C PHE A 38 -8.66 1.22 -0.86
N LEU A 39 -9.95 1.31 -1.20
CA LEU A 39 -11.04 0.76 -0.39
C LEU A 39 -10.97 -0.76 -0.29
N ALA A 40 -10.68 -1.45 -1.40
CA ALA A 40 -10.49 -2.89 -1.40
C ALA A 40 -9.29 -3.30 -0.52
N MET A 41 -8.17 -2.57 -0.63
CA MET A 41 -7.00 -2.78 0.21
C MET A 41 -7.33 -2.60 1.71
N MET A 42 -8.03 -1.51 2.08
CA MET A 42 -8.42 -1.28 3.47
C MET A 42 -9.34 -2.38 3.99
N LYS A 43 -10.27 -2.87 3.17
CA LYS A 43 -11.15 -3.99 3.55
C LYS A 43 -10.36 -5.27 3.87
N GLU A 44 -9.33 -5.58 3.08
CA GLU A 44 -8.46 -6.74 3.35
C GLU A 44 -7.60 -6.53 4.61
N VAL A 45 -7.14 -5.30 4.86
CA VAL A 45 -6.44 -4.92 6.11
C VAL A 45 -7.36 -5.10 7.32
N GLU A 46 -8.61 -4.65 7.22
CA GLU A 46 -9.61 -4.79 8.29
C GLU A 46 -10.00 -6.25 8.54
N ALA A 47 -10.03 -7.06 7.48
CA ALA A 47 -10.22 -8.51 7.56
C ALA A 47 -9.01 -9.25 8.15
N GLY A 48 -7.84 -8.61 8.22
CA GLY A 48 -6.60 -9.22 8.71
C GLY A 48 -5.91 -10.12 7.68
N ASN A 49 -6.24 -9.98 6.40
CA ASN A 49 -5.64 -10.76 5.30
C ASN A 49 -4.35 -10.13 4.75
N VAL A 50 -3.99 -8.93 5.23
CA VAL A 50 -2.83 -8.18 4.73
C VAL A 50 -1.81 -8.07 5.84
N GLU A 51 -0.61 -8.59 5.60
CA GLU A 51 0.55 -8.44 6.51
C GLU A 51 1.52 -7.36 6.03
N TYR A 52 1.67 -7.22 4.71
CA TYR A 52 2.62 -6.30 4.08
C TYR A 52 1.91 -5.41 3.07
N LEU A 53 2.07 -4.10 3.23
CA LEU A 53 1.56 -3.11 2.30
C LEU A 53 2.72 -2.41 1.58
N CYS A 54 2.95 -2.79 0.32
CA CYS A 54 3.99 -2.22 -0.52
C CYS A 54 3.42 -1.10 -1.41
N ILE A 55 3.96 0.10 -1.26
CA ILE A 55 3.65 1.26 -2.10
C ILE A 55 4.91 1.74 -2.82
N LYS A 56 4.73 2.44 -3.94
CA LYS A 56 5.86 3.04 -4.66
C LYS A 56 6.49 4.18 -3.84
N ASP A 57 5.67 5.13 -3.42
CA ASP A 57 6.10 6.38 -2.79
C ASP A 57 4.98 6.89 -1.86
N MET A 58 5.32 7.66 -0.82
CA MET A 58 4.33 8.13 0.18
C MET A 58 3.24 9.01 -0.45
N SER A 59 3.52 9.65 -1.59
CA SER A 59 2.53 10.41 -2.36
C SER A 59 1.34 9.57 -2.84
N ARG A 60 1.45 8.24 -2.86
CA ARG A 60 0.34 7.33 -3.19
C ARG A 60 -0.65 7.14 -2.06
N MET A 61 -0.21 7.33 -0.82
CA MET A 61 -1.03 7.18 0.37
C MET A 61 -2.05 8.31 0.48
N GLY A 62 -1.68 9.52 0.05
CA GLY A 62 -2.57 10.67 -0.01
C GLY A 62 -1.83 11.96 0.33
N ARG A 63 -2.40 13.10 -0.08
CA ARG A 63 -1.86 14.42 0.27
C ARG A 63 -2.37 14.95 1.62
N ASP A 64 -3.34 14.27 2.22
CA ASP A 64 -3.91 14.61 3.52
C ASP A 64 -3.14 13.87 4.61
N TYR A 65 -2.20 14.56 5.24
CA TYR A 65 -1.34 14.00 6.29
C TYR A 65 -2.12 13.51 7.51
N LEU A 66 -3.28 14.11 7.83
CA LEU A 66 -4.12 13.67 8.95
C LEU A 66 -4.73 12.30 8.66
N LYS A 67 -5.31 12.13 7.47
CA LYS A 67 -5.87 10.84 7.05
C LYS A 67 -4.80 9.78 6.90
N VAL A 68 -3.65 10.12 6.31
CA VAL A 68 -2.50 9.20 6.19
C VAL A 68 -2.06 8.72 7.57
N GLY A 69 -1.96 9.62 8.56
CA GLY A 69 -1.63 9.26 9.94
C GLY A 69 -2.64 8.28 10.56
N GLN A 70 -3.94 8.50 10.36
CA GLN A 70 -4.99 7.57 10.82
C GLN A 70 -4.86 6.19 10.17
N ILE A 71 -4.61 6.14 8.86
CA ILE A 71 -4.42 4.87 8.14
C ILE A 71 -3.17 4.14 8.64
N MET A 72 -2.06 4.85 8.84
CA MET A 72 -0.84 4.27 9.39
C MET A 72 -1.06 3.70 10.80
N GLU A 73 -1.85 4.38 11.63
CA GLU A 73 -2.20 3.88 12.95
C GLU A 73 -3.06 2.61 12.88
N ILE A 74 -4.04 2.56 11.98
CA ILE A 74 -4.86 1.36 11.72
C ILE A 74 -3.98 0.20 11.26
N LEU A 75 -3.09 0.44 10.28
CA LEU A 75 -2.15 -0.57 9.80
C LEU A 75 -1.28 -1.10 10.94
N ARG A 76 -0.74 -0.21 11.78
CA ARG A 76 0.08 -0.59 12.94
C ARG A 76 -0.71 -1.40 13.96
N GLN A 77 -1.93 -1.00 14.28
CA GLN A 77 -2.81 -1.75 15.20
C GLN A 77 -3.14 -3.15 14.67
N ARG A 78 -3.23 -3.29 13.35
CA ARG A 78 -3.47 -4.57 12.67
C ARG A 78 -2.19 -5.38 12.42
N GLY A 79 -1.02 -4.84 12.78
CA GLY A 79 0.27 -5.49 12.55
C GLY A 79 0.73 -5.47 11.09
N VAL A 80 0.14 -4.60 10.26
CA VAL A 80 0.49 -4.47 8.84
C VAL A 80 1.71 -3.59 8.67
N ARG A 81 2.75 -4.12 8.01
CA ARG A 81 3.99 -3.42 7.71
C ARG A 81 3.87 -2.63 6.41
N LEU A 82 3.97 -1.31 6.49
CA LEU A 82 4.01 -0.45 5.31
C LEU A 82 5.44 -0.29 4.80
N ILE A 83 5.64 -0.49 3.49
CA ILE A 83 6.92 -0.40 2.80
C ILE A 83 6.75 0.54 1.60
N ALA A 84 7.45 1.68 1.60
CA ALA A 84 7.52 2.58 0.46
C ALA A 84 8.87 2.42 -0.26
N ILE A 85 8.85 1.79 -1.43
CA ILE A 85 10.06 1.33 -2.12
C ILE A 85 10.96 2.50 -2.57
N ASN A 86 10.39 3.55 -3.17
CA ASN A 86 11.17 4.69 -3.65
C ASN A 86 11.62 5.62 -2.53
N ASP A 87 10.82 5.74 -1.47
CA ASP A 87 11.15 6.56 -0.30
C ASP A 87 12.13 5.84 0.65
N GLY A 88 12.29 4.51 0.49
CA GLY A 88 13.05 3.68 1.42
C GLY A 88 12.43 3.63 2.82
N VAL A 89 11.13 3.92 2.94
CA VAL A 89 10.42 3.93 4.22
C VAL A 89 9.92 2.52 4.53
N ASP A 90 10.19 2.08 5.75
CA ASP A 90 9.69 0.83 6.30
C ASP A 90 9.14 1.11 7.71
N SER A 91 7.89 0.73 7.93
CA SER A 91 7.18 0.99 9.18
C SER A 91 7.36 -0.09 10.26
N ALA A 92 8.17 -1.13 10.02
CA ALA A 92 8.48 -2.16 11.03
C ALA A 92 9.42 -1.71 12.14
#